data_AF-A0A4Y2QGC9-F1
#
_entry.id   AF-A0A4Y2QGC9-F1
#
_cell.length_a   1.000
_cell.length_b   1.000
_cell.length_c   1.000
_cell.angle_alpha   90.00
_cell.angle_beta   90.00
_cell.angle_gamma   90.00
#
_symmetry.space_group_name_H-M   'P 1'
#
loop_
_entity.id
_entity.type
_entity.pdbx_description
1 polymer ?
#
loop_
_entity_poly.entity_id
_entity_poly.type
_entity_poly.pdbx_seq_one_letter_code
_entity_poly.pdbx_strand_id
1 'polypeptide(L)'
;LFWEKRLQGIHASDKKGKVIETFELPPKIKAVGLQLGDETILRSIATALHINEHPITGQNKPKALLDKNPGAYINPKQPLVLGLHVTDEDIEIQEKRVLDARKRLQEALNE
;
A
#
# COMPACT_ATOMS: atom_id res chain seq x y z
N LEU A 1 3.31 16.32 15.98
CA LEU A 1 2.61 15.18 15.37
C LEU A 1 1.26 15.66 14.80
N PHE A 2 1.24 16.40 13.69
CA PHE A 2 0.00 16.99 13.13
C PHE A 2 -0.03 17.04 11.58
N TRP A 3 0.99 16.49 10.93
CA TRP A 3 1.15 16.54 9.48
C TRP A 3 0.00 15.84 8.75
N GLU A 4 -0.56 14.77 9.34
CA GLU A 4 -1.68 14.02 8.77
C GLU A 4 -2.93 14.90 8.57
N LYS A 5 -3.36 15.67 9.58
CA LYS A 5 -4.47 16.63 9.44
C LYS A 5 -4.15 17.77 8.47
N ARG A 6 -2.88 18.21 8.42
CA ARG A 6 -2.46 19.31 7.53
C ARG A 6 -2.52 18.92 6.05
N LEU A 7 -2.35 17.65 5.74
CA LEU A 7 -2.26 17.16 4.37
C LEU A 7 -3.61 16.59 3.86
N GLN A 8 -4.64 16.60 4.71
CA GLN A 8 -5.98 16.13 4.37
C GLN A 8 -6.62 17.04 3.31
N GLY A 9 -7.13 16.45 2.22
CA GLY A 9 -7.81 17.16 1.13
C GLY A 9 -6.90 17.75 0.05
N ILE A 10 -5.58 17.56 0.14
CA ILE A 10 -4.63 17.99 -0.89
C ILE A 10 -4.48 16.86 -1.93
N HIS A 11 -4.81 17.15 -3.19
CA HIS A 11 -4.73 16.21 -4.30
C HIS A 11 -3.84 16.75 -5.42
N ALA A 12 -3.20 15.86 -6.17
CA ALA A 12 -2.48 16.25 -7.38
C ALA A 12 -3.48 16.60 -8.50
N SER A 13 -3.18 17.62 -9.31
CA SER A 13 -4.00 18.00 -10.46
C SER A 13 -3.13 18.30 -11.67
N ASP A 14 -3.69 18.07 -12.86
CA ASP A 14 -3.02 18.41 -14.12
C ASP A 14 -3.07 19.92 -14.41
N LYS A 15 -2.41 20.37 -15.49
CA LYS A 15 -2.39 21.79 -15.91
C LYS A 15 -3.78 22.36 -16.24
N LYS A 16 -4.80 21.51 -16.40
CA LYS A 16 -6.19 21.87 -16.66
C LYS A 16 -7.06 21.82 -15.39
N GLY A 17 -6.45 21.56 -14.23
CA GLY A 17 -7.15 21.45 -12.96
C GLY A 17 -7.90 20.13 -12.77
N LYS A 18 -7.71 19.14 -13.65
CA LYS A 18 -8.28 17.80 -13.46
C LYS A 18 -7.51 17.10 -12.34
N VAL A 19 -8.22 16.68 -11.30
CA VAL A 19 -7.66 15.87 -10.22
C VAL A 19 -7.09 14.58 -10.80
N ILE A 20 -5.84 14.30 -10.50
CA ILE A 20 -5.19 13.04 -10.80
C ILE A 20 -5.71 12.05 -9.78
N GLU A 21 -6.31 10.96 -10.25
CA GLU A 21 -6.84 9.92 -9.38
C GLU A 21 -5.75 9.40 -8.46
N THR A 22 -6.08 9.33 -7.17
CA THR A 22 -5.20 8.81 -6.15
C THR A 22 -5.03 7.30 -6.38
N PHE A 23 -3.81 6.80 -6.15
CA PHE A 23 -3.52 5.38 -6.24
C PHE A 23 -4.37 4.59 -5.24
N GLU A 24 -5.17 3.65 -5.75
CA GLU A 24 -5.91 2.71 -4.93
C GLU A 24 -4.98 1.59 -4.45
N LEU A 25 -4.92 1.38 -3.13
CA LEU A 25 -4.09 0.32 -2.60
C LEU A 25 -4.69 -1.05 -2.89
N PRO A 26 -3.86 -2.05 -3.24
CA PRO A 26 -4.31 -3.43 -3.32
C PRO A 26 -4.98 -3.86 -2.00
N PRO A 27 -6.10 -4.60 -2.04
CA PRO A 27 -6.90 -4.94 -0.85
C PRO A 27 -6.14 -5.77 0.20
N LYS A 28 -5.02 -6.36 -0.19
CA LYS A 28 -4.10 -7.08 0.70
C LYS A 28 -3.30 -6.15 1.61
N ILE A 29 -3.11 -4.89 1.21
CA ILE A 29 -2.43 -3.88 2.01
C ILE A 29 -3.42 -3.33 3.03
N LYS A 30 -3.33 -3.84 4.26
CA LYS A 30 -4.22 -3.46 5.34
C LYS A 30 -3.58 -2.40 6.22
N ALA A 31 -4.26 -1.27 6.37
CA ALA A 31 -3.85 -0.20 7.28
C ALA A 31 -3.78 -0.66 8.75
N VAL A 32 -2.86 -0.06 9.51
CA VAL A 32 -2.77 -0.21 10.96
C VAL A 32 -2.94 1.17 11.61
N GLY A 33 -3.92 1.29 12.51
CA GLY A 33 -4.29 2.56 13.15
C GLY A 33 -5.67 3.04 12.74
N LEU A 34 -6.13 4.11 13.40
CA LEU A 34 -7.49 4.63 13.24
C LEU A 34 -7.61 5.46 11.96
N GLN A 35 -8.56 5.08 11.10
CA GLN A 35 -9.03 5.88 9.95
C GLN A 35 -7.95 6.39 8.99
N LEU A 36 -6.94 5.56 8.71
CA LEU A 36 -5.96 5.89 7.67
C LEU A 36 -6.57 5.65 6.28
N GLY A 37 -6.63 6.70 5.47
CA GLY A 37 -6.90 6.58 4.04
C GLY A 37 -5.68 6.08 3.26
N ASP A 38 -5.91 5.60 2.04
CA ASP A 38 -4.88 5.05 1.16
C ASP A 38 -3.69 5.99 0.96
N GLU A 39 -3.93 7.30 0.89
CA GLU A 39 -2.86 8.30 0.79
C GLU A 39 -1.90 8.30 1.98
N THR A 40 -2.43 8.23 3.20
CA THR A 40 -1.60 8.25 4.41
C THR A 40 -0.75 7.00 4.48
N ILE A 41 -1.32 5.86 4.07
CA ILE A 41 -0.63 4.58 3.99
C ILE A 41 0.50 4.65 2.95
N LEU A 42 0.21 5.16 1.74
CA LEU A 42 1.20 5.35 0.69
C LEU A 42 2.34 6.27 1.13
N ARG A 43 2.03 7.39 1.78
CA ARG A 43 3.04 8.29 2.34
C ARG A 43 3.91 7.59 3.38
N SER A 44 3.30 6.75 4.23
CA SER A 44 4.02 5.96 5.23
C SER A 44 4.97 4.96 4.56
N ILE A 45 4.52 4.24 3.53
CA ILE A 45 5.34 3.31 2.75
C ILE A 45 6.49 4.06 2.06
N ALA A 46 6.21 5.14 1.34
CA ALA A 46 7.21 5.93 0.63
C ALA A 46 8.27 6.50 1.60
N THR A 47 7.84 7.00 2.75
CA THR A 47 8.76 7.50 3.80
C THR A 47 9.63 6.36 4.33
N ALA A 48 9.04 5.19 4.60
CA ALA A 48 9.78 4.05 5.10
C ALA A 48 10.82 3.54 4.09
N LEU A 49 10.48 3.50 2.80
CA LEU A 49 11.40 3.13 1.72
C LEU A 49 12.49 4.18 1.49
N HIS A 50 12.18 5.46 1.68
CA HIS A 50 13.12 6.55 1.45
C HIS A 50 14.16 6.69 2.57
N ILE A 51 13.75 6.53 3.82
CA ILE A 51 14.57 6.83 5.00
C ILE A 51 15.28 5.60 5.54
N ASN A 52 14.67 4.41 5.45
CA ASN A 52 15.23 3.23 6.11
C ASN A 52 16.13 2.44 5.16
N GLU A 53 17.30 2.05 5.66
CA GLU A 53 18.22 1.14 4.97
C GLU A 53 17.93 -0.35 5.26
N HIS A 54 16.86 -0.63 6.01
CA HIS A 54 16.49 -1.98 6.45
C HIS A 54 15.27 -2.50 5.65
N PRO A 55 15.06 -3.83 5.59
CA PRO A 55 13.90 -4.40 4.91
C PRO A 55 12.57 -3.84 5.41
N ILE A 56 11.69 -3.50 4.48
CA ILE A 56 10.34 -3.02 4.76
C ILE A 56 9.34 -4.17 4.63
N THR A 57 8.82 -4.64 5.76
CA THR A 57 7.90 -5.78 5.85
C THR A 57 6.52 -5.40 6.41
N GLY A 58 6.39 -4.21 7.01
CA GLY A 58 5.18 -3.78 7.72
C GLY A 58 5.20 -4.10 9.22
N GLN A 59 4.05 -3.92 9.86
CA GLN A 59 3.85 -4.15 11.30
C GLN A 59 3.62 -5.64 11.56
N ASN A 60 4.60 -6.29 12.18
CA ASN A 60 4.57 -7.74 12.44
C ASN A 60 3.74 -8.13 13.68
N LYS A 61 3.22 -7.15 14.44
CA LYS A 61 2.35 -7.44 15.58
C LYS A 61 0.93 -7.74 15.08
N PRO A 62 0.19 -8.63 15.77
CA PRO A 62 -1.22 -8.85 15.48
C PRO A 62 -2.01 -7.55 15.49
N LYS A 63 -2.90 -7.37 14.51
CA LYS A 63 -3.77 -6.18 14.39
C LYS A 63 -4.51 -5.87 15.70
N ALA A 64 -5.00 -6.89 16.39
CA ALA A 64 -5.69 -6.73 17.67
C ALA A 64 -4.83 -6.08 18.78
N LEU A 65 -3.51 -6.27 18.77
CA LEU A 65 -2.62 -5.60 19.72
C LEU A 65 -2.35 -4.16 19.27
N LEU A 66 -2.10 -3.98 17.98
CA LEU A 66 -1.84 -2.67 17.37
C LEU A 66 -3.02 -1.69 17.57
N ASP A 67 -4.25 -2.17 17.44
CA ASP A 67 -5.46 -1.36 17.63
C ASP A 67 -5.72 -1.04 19.12
N LYS A 68 -5.34 -1.94 20.04
CA LYS A 68 -5.53 -1.75 21.50
C LYS A 68 -4.57 -0.74 22.11
N ASN A 69 -3.30 -0.79 21.72
CA ASN A 69 -2.29 0.14 22.23
C ASN A 69 -1.24 0.46 21.15
N PRO A 70 -1.57 1.35 20.20
CA PRO A 70 -0.68 1.67 19.09
C PRO A 70 0.65 2.25 19.57
N GLY A 71 0.66 3.03 20.66
CA GLY A 71 1.88 3.63 21.19
C GLY A 71 2.90 2.61 21.72
N ALA A 72 2.45 1.45 22.18
CA ALA A 72 3.33 0.38 22.68
C ALA A 72 3.74 -0.61 21.58
N TYR A 73 2.92 -0.82 20.55
CA TYR A 73 3.08 -1.92 19.61
C TYR A 73 3.46 -1.51 18.19
N ILE A 74 3.32 -0.23 17.81
CA ILE A 74 3.77 0.26 16.50
C ILE A 74 5.30 0.28 16.48
N ASN A 75 5.87 -0.36 15.46
CA ASN A 75 7.29 -0.22 15.14
C ASN A 75 7.51 1.05 14.29
N PRO A 76 8.24 2.06 14.79
CA PRO A 76 8.46 3.30 14.05
C PRO A 76 9.38 3.14 12.84
N LYS A 77 10.11 2.01 12.73
CA LYS A 77 10.99 1.70 11.58
C LYS A 77 10.25 0.98 10.45
N GLN A 78 8.94 0.75 10.59
CA GLN A 78 8.13 0.06 9.60
C GLN A 78 6.90 0.92 9.25
N PRO A 79 6.37 0.83 8.01
CA PRO A 79 5.20 1.58 7.60
C PRO A 79 3.94 1.18 8.39
N LEU A 80 2.92 2.02 8.39
CA LEU A 80 1.63 1.82 9.07
C LEU A 80 0.70 0.83 8.32
N VAL A 81 1.27 -0.28 7.85
CA VAL A 81 0.55 -1.38 7.22
C VAL A 81 0.81 -2.66 7.98
N LEU A 82 -0.15 -3.57 8.01
CA LEU A 82 0.04 -4.90 8.58
C LEU A 82 1.14 -5.63 7.80
N GLY A 83 1.85 -6.53 8.47
CA GLY A 83 2.85 -7.39 7.85
C GLY A 83 2.33 -8.02 6.56
N LEU A 84 3.06 -7.80 5.46
CA LEU A 84 2.72 -8.35 4.15
C LEU A 84 3.48 -9.65 3.94
N HIS A 85 2.74 -10.71 3.66
CA HIS A 85 3.28 -12.03 3.37
C HIS A 85 2.71 -12.50 2.03
N VAL A 86 3.60 -12.83 1.09
CA VAL A 86 3.23 -13.42 -0.18
C VAL A 86 3.07 -14.93 0.04
N THR A 87 1.89 -15.45 -0.26
CA THR A 87 1.59 -16.89 -0.19
C THR A 87 1.79 -17.55 -1.55
N ASP A 88 1.84 -18.88 -1.59
CA ASP A 88 1.90 -19.61 -2.86
C ASP A 88 0.65 -19.36 -3.73
N GLU A 89 -0.53 -19.27 -3.12
CA GLU A 89 -1.78 -18.91 -3.80
C GLU A 89 -1.68 -17.53 -4.50
N ASP A 90 -1.00 -16.58 -3.85
CA ASP A 90 -0.80 -15.25 -4.41
C ASP A 90 0.07 -15.29 -5.68
N ILE A 91 1.07 -16.17 -5.68
CA ILE A 91 1.96 -16.40 -6.82
C ILE A 91 1.16 -17.04 -7.96
N GLU A 92 0.43 -18.11 -7.69
CA GLU A 92 -0.38 -18.83 -8.68
C GLU A 92 -1.40 -17.92 -9.39
N ILE A 93 -2.10 -17.08 -8.61
CA ILE A 93 -3.06 -16.11 -9.17
C ILE A 93 -2.36 -15.12 -10.11
N GLN A 94 -1.19 -14.62 -9.73
CA GLN A 94 -0.45 -13.66 -10.56
C GLN A 94 0.11 -14.31 -11.83
N GLU A 95 0.62 -15.53 -11.73
CA GLU A 95 1.10 -16.28 -12.90
C GLU A 95 -0.03 -16.53 -13.91
N LYS A 96 -1.21 -16.94 -13.43
CA LYS A 96 -2.40 -17.10 -14.27
C LYS A 96 -2.78 -15.81 -14.98
N ARG A 97 -2.80 -14.67 -14.27
CA ARG A 97 -3.11 -13.36 -14.86
C ARG A 97 -2.12 -12.98 -15.97
N VAL A 98 -0.84 -13.25 -15.76
CA VAL A 98 0.20 -12.99 -16.77
C VAL A 98 0.03 -13.89 -17.99
N LEU A 99 -0.28 -15.17 -17.77
CA LEU A 99 -0.52 -16.13 -18.86
C LEU A 99 -1.72 -15.72 -19.72
N ASP A 100 -2.82 -15.34 -19.09
CA ASP A 100 -4.02 -14.85 -19.78
C ASP A 100 -3.72 -13.58 -20.59
N ALA A 101 -2.94 -12.64 -20.03
CA ALA A 101 -2.54 -11.42 -20.74
C ALA A 101 -1.65 -11.73 -21.96
N ARG A 102 -0.70 -12.67 -21.85
CA ARG A 102 0.13 -13.12 -22.97
C ARG A 102 -0.69 -13.76 -24.07
N LYS A 103 -1.69 -14.58 -23.71
CA LYS A 103 -2.59 -15.21 -24.68
C LYS A 103 -3.38 -14.15 -25.46
N ARG A 104 -3.98 -13.18 -24.77
CA ARG A 104 -4.71 -12.06 -25.41
C ARG A 104 -3.81 -11.26 -26.34
N LEU A 105 -2.56 -11.01 -25.96
CA LEU A 105 -1.59 -10.33 -26.81
C LEU A 105 -1.28 -11.15 -28.07
N GLN A 106 -1.08 -12.47 -27.93
CA GLN A 106 -0.83 -13.35 -29.07
C GLN A 106 -2.00 -13.39 -30.04
N GLU A 107 -3.24 -13.44 -29.54
CA GLU A 107 -4.46 -13.37 -30.35
C GLU A 107 -4.51 -12.04 -31.13
N ALA A 108 -4.30 -10.91 -30.46
CA ALA A 108 -4.31 -9.58 -31.09
C ALA A 108 -3.17 -9.34 -32.10
N LEU A 109 -2.06 -10.09 -32.02
CA LEU A 109 -0.96 -10.01 -32.98
C LEU A 109 -1.16 -10.89 -34.22
N ASN A 110 -2.08 -11.87 -34.13
CA ASN A 110 -2.40 -12.78 -35.22
C ASN A 110 -3.67 -12.37 -35.99
N GLU A 111 -4.37 -11.32 -35.54
CA GLU A 111 -5.39 -10.58 -36.31
C GLU A 111 -4.74 -9.50 -37.19
#